data_AF-S2W1P8-F1
#
_entry.id   AF-S2W1P8-F1
#
_cell.length_a   1.000
_cell.length_b   1.000
_cell.length_c   1.000
_cell.angle_alpha   90.00
_cell.angle_beta   90.00
_cell.angle_gamma   90.00
#
_symmetry.space_group_name_H-M   'P 1'
#
loop_
_entity.id
_entity.type
_entity.pdbx_description
1 polymer ?
#
loop_
_entity_poly.entity_id
_entity_poly.type
_entity_poly.pdbx_seq_one_letter_code
_entity_poly.pdbx_strand_id
1 'polypeptide(L)'
;METSSHYSWVKAQPFKSLVCHLMATHQLPWRVVAVAAGVPSMVVKNMLFKDRPRIRSCDAKALMRLASGRMEQLKGMVADPLIMREGLSRLGSQVPNAARLAGLDEFSARSYLERGFGLANGLQQAWLLAACEARGIDHDDIFESARFDCEDRLVDAA
;
A
#
# COMPACT_ATOMS: atom_id res chain seq x y z
N MET A 1 -9.70 -34.06 -2.06
CA MET A 1 -9.04 -33.43 -3.22
C MET A 1 -7.98 -32.50 -2.69
N GLU A 2 -6.74 -32.96 -2.63
CA GLU A 2 -5.60 -32.19 -2.13
C GLU A 2 -5.13 -31.21 -3.21
N THR A 3 -5.44 -29.93 -3.05
CA THR A 3 -4.85 -28.87 -3.88
C THR A 3 -3.40 -28.67 -3.46
N SER A 4 -2.50 -29.46 -4.01
CA SER A 4 -1.06 -29.24 -3.94
C SER A 4 -0.72 -27.95 -4.68
N SER A 5 -0.85 -26.81 -3.99
CA SER A 5 -0.40 -25.50 -4.45
C SER A 5 1.12 -25.54 -4.56
N HIS A 6 1.64 -25.90 -5.73
CA HIS A 6 3.08 -25.84 -5.98
C HIS A 6 3.53 -24.39 -5.89
N TYR A 7 4.17 -24.04 -4.77
CA TYR A 7 4.94 -22.81 -4.60
C TYR A 7 6.11 -22.82 -5.57
N SER A 8 5.84 -22.46 -6.83
CA SER A 8 6.87 -22.28 -7.83
C SER A 8 7.66 -21.01 -7.49
N TRP A 9 8.98 -21.13 -7.58
CA TRP A 9 9.92 -20.04 -7.35
C TRP A 9 10.55 -19.64 -8.68
N VAL A 10 10.60 -18.35 -8.98
CA VAL A 10 11.14 -17.82 -10.24
C VAL A 10 12.38 -16.97 -9.98
N LYS A 11 13.20 -16.75 -11.01
CA LYS A 11 14.38 -15.86 -10.92
C LYS A 11 13.96 -14.45 -10.57
N ALA A 12 14.58 -13.84 -9.57
CA ALA A 12 14.23 -12.50 -9.09
C ALA A 12 14.73 -11.36 -9.99
N GLN A 13 15.80 -11.58 -10.75
CA GLN A 13 16.49 -10.53 -11.50
C GLN A 13 15.57 -9.71 -12.45
N PRO A 14 14.67 -10.32 -13.24
CA PRO A 14 13.76 -9.54 -14.08
C PRO A 14 12.83 -8.64 -13.27
N PHE A 15 12.39 -9.11 -12.10
CA PHE A 15 11.49 -8.37 -11.21
C PHE A 15 12.22 -7.28 -10.42
N LYS A 16 13.51 -7.47 -10.12
CA LYS A 16 14.40 -6.42 -9.61
C LYS A 16 14.45 -5.25 -10.59
N SER A 17 14.76 -5.54 -11.87
CA SER A 17 14.77 -4.52 -12.93
C SER A 17 13.41 -3.86 -13.12
N LEU A 18 12.32 -4.65 -13.05
CA LEU A 18 10.95 -4.13 -13.14
C LEU A 18 10.64 -3.14 -12.01
N VAL A 19 10.97 -3.48 -10.76
CA VAL A 19 10.76 -2.58 -9.61
C VAL A 19 11.57 -1.30 -9.78
N CYS A 20 12.84 -1.38 -10.17
CA CYS A 20 13.66 -0.20 -10.44
C CYS A 20 13.05 0.69 -11.54
N HIS A 21 12.54 0.07 -12.62
CA HIS A 21 11.86 0.80 -13.69
C HIS A 21 10.59 1.50 -13.17
N LEU A 22 9.73 0.80 -12.41
CA LEU A 22 8.51 1.38 -11.84
C LEU A 22 8.82 2.56 -10.91
N MET A 23 9.84 2.43 -10.06
CA MET A 23 10.31 3.51 -9.19
C MET A 23 10.73 4.73 -9.99
N ALA A 24 11.52 4.55 -11.05
CA ALA A 24 12.00 5.65 -11.90
C ALA A 24 10.85 6.31 -12.68
N THR A 25 10.00 5.51 -13.32
CA THR A 25 8.90 5.99 -14.17
C THR A 25 7.84 6.76 -13.37
N HIS A 26 7.52 6.30 -12.17
CA HIS A 26 6.45 6.90 -11.35
C HIS A 26 6.97 7.75 -10.19
N GLN A 27 8.30 7.91 -10.05
CA GLN A 27 8.94 8.62 -8.95
C GLN A 27 8.48 8.11 -7.57
N LEU A 28 8.34 6.79 -7.44
CA LEU A 28 7.84 6.12 -6.24
C LEU A 28 8.99 5.50 -5.43
N PRO A 29 8.91 5.53 -4.09
CA PRO A 29 9.75 4.69 -3.25
C PRO A 29 9.44 3.21 -3.48
N TRP A 30 10.44 2.34 -3.30
CA TRP A 30 10.28 0.89 -3.47
C TRP A 30 9.18 0.28 -2.58
N ARG A 31 8.95 0.83 -1.38
CA ARG A 31 7.87 0.39 -0.47
C ARG A 31 6.50 0.66 -1.07
N VAL A 32 6.31 1.82 -1.69
CA VAL A 32 5.03 2.16 -2.36
C VAL A 32 4.77 1.20 -3.50
N VAL A 33 5.80 0.84 -4.28
CA VAL A 33 5.69 -0.17 -5.34
C VAL A 33 5.28 -1.54 -4.76
N ALA A 34 5.87 -1.94 -3.63
CA ALA A 34 5.53 -3.20 -2.96
C ALA A 34 4.06 -3.22 -2.52
N VAL A 35 3.63 -2.18 -1.80
CA VAL A 35 2.25 -2.04 -1.31
C VAL A 35 1.26 -1.96 -2.47
N ALA A 36 1.54 -1.15 -3.49
CA ALA A 36 0.69 -1.03 -4.68
C ALA A 36 0.55 -2.36 -5.44
N ALA A 37 1.61 -3.17 -5.46
CA ALA A 37 1.55 -4.52 -6.03
C ALA A 37 0.80 -5.52 -5.14
N GLY A 38 0.65 -5.25 -3.84
CA GLY A 38 0.18 -6.20 -2.85
C GLY A 38 1.23 -7.29 -2.56
N VAL A 39 2.51 -6.93 -2.63
CA VAL A 39 3.64 -7.82 -2.33
C VAL A 39 4.25 -7.41 -0.99
N PRO A 40 4.59 -8.35 -0.10
CA PRO A 40 5.23 -8.01 1.16
C PRO A 40 6.50 -7.18 0.92
N SER A 41 6.58 -6.01 1.54
CA SER A 41 7.73 -5.09 1.41
C SER A 41 9.07 -5.75 1.73
N MET A 42 9.10 -6.72 2.64
CA MET A 42 10.31 -7.49 2.94
C MET A 42 10.83 -8.28 1.73
N VAL A 43 9.93 -8.80 0.87
CA VAL A 43 10.32 -9.50 -0.37
C VAL A 43 10.99 -8.53 -1.33
N VAL A 44 10.39 -7.36 -1.56
CA VAL A 44 10.94 -6.33 -2.45
C VAL A 44 12.26 -5.77 -1.89
N LYS A 45 12.33 -5.48 -0.59
CA LYS A 45 13.56 -5.05 0.10
C LYS A 45 14.69 -6.04 -0.10
N ASN A 46 14.44 -7.33 0.16
CA ASN A 46 15.46 -8.37 0.05
C ASN A 46 15.87 -8.59 -1.42
N MET A 47 14.93 -8.45 -2.36
CA MET A 47 15.23 -8.52 -3.80
C MET A 47 16.12 -7.35 -4.27
N LEU A 48 15.87 -6.13 -3.79
CA LEU A 48 16.64 -4.95 -4.17
C LEU A 48 18.03 -4.90 -3.50
N PHE A 49 18.08 -5.14 -2.19
CA PHE A 49 19.25 -4.82 -1.36
C PHE A 49 20.01 -6.04 -0.82
N LYS A 50 19.40 -7.23 -0.78
CA LYS A 50 20.06 -8.46 -0.29
C LYS A 50 20.29 -9.50 -1.40
N ASP A 51 20.06 -9.09 -2.64
CA ASP A 51 20.27 -9.89 -3.86
C ASP A 51 19.70 -11.32 -3.80
N ARG A 52 18.47 -11.45 -3.30
CA ARG A 52 17.81 -12.77 -3.27
C ARG A 52 17.62 -13.29 -4.70
N PRO A 53 18.06 -14.53 -5.01
CA PRO A 53 18.05 -15.02 -6.38
C PRO A 53 16.65 -15.42 -6.87
N ARG A 54 15.70 -15.65 -5.95
CA ARG A 54 14.35 -16.13 -6.27
C ARG A 54 13.27 -15.46 -5.43
N ILE A 55 12.10 -15.29 -6.03
CA ILE A 55 10.85 -14.87 -5.38
C ILE A 55 9.74 -15.87 -5.67
N ARG A 56 8.66 -15.84 -4.88
CA ARG A 56 7.50 -16.70 -5.13
C ARG A 56 6.81 -16.27 -6.41
N SER A 57 6.28 -17.23 -7.17
CA SER A 57 5.53 -16.93 -8.39
C SER A 57 4.30 -16.04 -8.17
N CYS A 58 3.68 -16.08 -6.99
CA CYS A 58 2.58 -15.17 -6.64
C CYS A 58 3.04 -13.71 -6.60
N ASP A 59 4.19 -13.44 -5.97
CA ASP A 59 4.77 -12.10 -5.84
C ASP A 59 5.21 -11.58 -7.21
N ALA A 60 5.82 -12.45 -8.02
CA ALA A 60 6.18 -12.17 -9.41
C ALA A 60 4.96 -11.75 -10.25
N LYS A 61 3.86 -12.52 -10.17
CA LYS A 61 2.61 -12.21 -10.87
C LYS A 61 2.01 -10.88 -10.40
N ALA A 62 2.07 -10.60 -9.10
CA ALA A 62 1.57 -9.35 -8.53
C ALA A 62 2.36 -8.14 -9.05
N LEU A 63 3.69 -8.22 -9.11
CA LEU A 63 4.55 -7.17 -9.69
C LEU A 63 4.28 -6.96 -11.19
N MET A 64 4.10 -8.04 -11.95
CA MET A 64 3.76 -7.95 -13.37
C MET A 64 2.41 -7.27 -13.60
N ARG A 65 1.39 -7.62 -12.80
CA ARG A 65 0.07 -6.97 -12.87
C ARG A 65 0.16 -5.47 -12.59
N LEU A 66 1.00 -5.06 -11.64
CA LEU A 66 1.25 -3.65 -11.37
C LEU A 66 1.73 -2.92 -12.62
N ALA A 67 2.73 -3.48 -13.30
CA ALA A 67 3.31 -2.93 -14.53
C ALA A 67 2.36 -2.95 -15.73
N SER A 68 1.46 -3.94 -15.83
CA SER A 68 0.53 -4.09 -16.96
C SER A 68 -0.71 -3.18 -16.90
N GLY A 69 -0.79 -2.24 -15.96
CA GLY A 69 -1.86 -1.24 -15.90
C GLY A 69 -2.57 -1.10 -14.57
N ARG A 70 -2.30 -1.95 -13.58
CA ARG A 70 -2.88 -1.78 -12.24
C ARG A 70 -2.44 -0.46 -11.58
N MET A 71 -1.31 0.12 -11.97
CA MET A 71 -0.91 1.46 -11.52
C MET A 71 -1.95 2.53 -11.91
N GLU A 72 -2.41 2.53 -13.16
CA GLU A 72 -3.42 3.48 -13.63
C GLU A 72 -4.80 3.17 -13.04
N GLN A 73 -5.11 1.88 -12.84
CA GLN A 73 -6.32 1.49 -12.10
C GLN A 73 -6.33 2.06 -10.68
N LEU A 74 -5.22 1.96 -9.95
CA LEU A 74 -5.11 2.51 -8.60
C LEU A 74 -5.32 4.03 -8.57
N LYS A 75 -4.86 4.76 -9.59
CA LYS A 75 -5.10 6.21 -9.70
C LYS A 75 -6.56 6.55 -9.99
N GLY A 76 -7.29 5.68 -10.69
CA GLY A 76 -8.71 5.84 -10.98
C GLY A 76 -9.65 5.34 -9.87
N MET A 77 -9.14 4.56 -8.91
CA MET A 77 -9.90 4.09 -7.76
C MET A 77 -9.91 5.11 -6.64
N VAL A 78 -11.08 5.31 -6.02
CA VAL A 78 -11.21 6.10 -4.79
C VAL A 78 -10.56 5.33 -3.64
N ALA A 79 -9.77 6.02 -2.81
CA ALA A 79 -9.19 5.43 -1.62
C ALA A 79 -10.28 5.08 -0.60
N ASP A 80 -10.04 4.04 0.18
CA ASP A 80 -10.88 3.68 1.30
C ASP A 80 -10.76 4.75 2.41
N PRO A 81 -11.85 5.47 2.74
CA PRO A 81 -11.78 6.56 3.69
C PRO A 81 -11.39 6.17 5.11
N LEU A 82 -11.73 4.94 5.54
CA LEU A 82 -11.43 4.45 6.87
C LEU A 82 -9.94 4.09 6.98
N ILE A 83 -9.39 3.42 5.97
CA ILE A 83 -7.95 3.14 5.89
C ILE A 83 -7.16 4.44 5.85
N MET A 84 -7.63 5.43 5.07
CA MET A 84 -6.98 6.73 4.97
C MET A 84 -6.97 7.48 6.31
N ARG A 85 -8.13 7.55 6.98
CA ARG A 85 -8.25 8.21 8.29
C ARG A 85 -7.36 7.53 9.34
N GLU A 86 -7.43 6.21 9.44
CA GLU A 86 -6.69 5.45 10.45
C GLU A 86 -5.17 5.53 10.21
N GLY A 87 -4.73 5.33 8.97
CA GLY A 87 -3.32 5.46 8.62
C GLY A 87 -2.77 6.87 8.89
N LEU A 88 -3.55 7.92 8.56
CA LEU A 88 -3.15 9.30 8.85
C LEU A 88 -3.06 9.58 10.34
N SER A 89 -4.03 9.07 11.13
CA SER A 89 -4.05 9.19 12.59
C SER A 89 -2.79 8.58 13.22
N ARG A 90 -2.39 7.40 12.76
CA ARG A 90 -1.19 6.70 13.25
C ARG A 90 0.13 7.35 12.82
N LEU A 91 0.17 8.09 11.70
CA LEU A 91 1.37 8.81 11.26
C LEU A 91 1.68 10.08 12.08
N GLY A 92 0.77 10.51 12.95
CA GLY A 92 1.04 11.54 13.95
C GLY A 92 0.03 12.69 13.96
N SER A 93 0.09 13.47 15.04
CA SER A 93 -0.92 14.47 15.43
C SER A 93 -0.96 15.75 14.58
N GLN A 94 0.03 16.00 13.74
CA GLN A 94 0.11 17.23 12.92
C GLN A 94 -0.12 16.94 11.44
N VAL A 95 -1.23 17.48 10.91
CA VAL A 95 -1.70 17.32 9.52
C VAL A 95 -0.60 17.57 8.48
N PRO A 96 0.23 18.63 8.54
CA PRO A 96 1.26 18.88 7.52
C PRO A 96 2.30 17.77 7.42
N ASN A 97 2.69 17.19 8.57
CA ASN A 97 3.67 16.11 8.61
C ASN A 97 3.09 14.79 8.08
N ALA A 98 1.85 14.46 8.45
CA ALA A 98 1.17 13.27 7.96
C ALA A 98 0.93 13.36 6.44
N ALA A 99 0.48 14.52 5.95
CA ALA A 99 0.24 14.77 4.53
C ALA A 99 1.51 14.57 3.70
N ARG A 100 2.63 15.20 4.10
CA ARG A 100 3.92 15.07 3.42
C ARG A 100 4.41 13.62 3.34
N LEU A 101 4.21 12.84 4.40
CA LEU A 101 4.66 11.45 4.44
C LEU A 101 3.78 10.51 3.63
N ALA A 102 2.47 10.81 3.56
CA ALA A 102 1.49 10.06 2.78
C ALA A 102 1.43 10.47 1.30
N GLY A 103 2.23 11.46 0.86
CA GLY A 103 2.14 11.96 -0.52
C GLY A 103 0.81 12.65 -0.82
N LEU A 104 0.20 13.27 0.19
CA LEU A 104 -1.06 14.00 0.10
C LEU A 104 -0.82 15.50 0.25
N ASP A 105 -1.74 16.31 -0.28
CA ASP A 105 -1.86 17.71 0.12
C ASP A 105 -2.51 17.82 1.51
N GLU A 106 -2.26 18.94 2.19
CA GLU A 106 -2.75 19.16 3.56
C GLU A 106 -4.28 19.20 3.66
N PHE A 107 -4.96 19.67 2.61
CA PHE A 107 -6.42 19.77 2.59
C PHE A 107 -7.07 18.39 2.53
N SER A 108 -6.53 17.49 1.68
CA SER A 108 -6.95 16.09 1.61
C SER A 108 -6.71 15.37 2.94
N ALA A 109 -5.53 15.53 3.54
CA ALA A 109 -5.23 14.92 4.83
C ALA A 109 -6.16 15.42 5.95
N ARG A 110 -6.42 16.73 6.00
CA ARG A 110 -7.37 17.33 6.95
C ARG A 110 -8.78 16.79 6.76
N SER A 111 -9.23 16.67 5.51
CA SER A 111 -10.57 16.18 5.19
C SER A 111 -10.79 14.76 5.71
N TYR A 112 -9.80 13.87 5.56
CA TYR A 112 -9.89 12.53 6.13
C TYR A 112 -9.91 12.52 7.67
N LEU A 113 -9.07 13.34 8.31
CA LEU A 113 -8.97 13.38 9.78
C LEU A 113 -10.22 14.00 10.43
N GLU A 114 -10.77 15.07 9.86
CA GLU A 114 -11.88 15.83 10.45
C GLU A 114 -13.27 15.34 9.97
N ARG A 115 -13.39 14.97 8.69
CA ARG A 115 -14.68 14.67 8.04
C ARG A 115 -14.85 13.19 7.71
N GLY A 116 -13.77 12.41 7.76
CA GLY A 116 -13.79 10.98 7.44
C GLY A 116 -13.89 10.67 5.94
N PHE A 117 -13.65 11.63 5.05
CA PHE A 117 -13.59 11.40 3.60
C PHE A 117 -12.71 12.43 2.88
N GLY A 118 -12.26 12.12 1.67
CA GLY A 118 -11.40 12.99 0.87
C GLY A 118 -11.28 12.54 -0.58
N LEU A 119 -10.37 13.18 -1.33
CA LEU A 119 -10.19 12.96 -2.77
C LEU A 119 -9.00 12.05 -3.11
N ALA A 120 -8.42 11.38 -2.10
CA ALA A 120 -7.28 10.51 -2.35
C ALA A 120 -7.67 9.30 -3.21
N ASN A 121 -6.74 8.88 -4.08
CA ASN A 121 -6.88 7.67 -4.88
C ASN A 121 -6.14 6.47 -4.27
N GLY A 122 -6.34 5.29 -4.84
CA GLY A 122 -5.72 4.04 -4.39
C GLY A 122 -4.19 4.06 -4.40
N LEU A 123 -3.55 4.84 -5.27
CA LEU A 123 -2.08 4.99 -5.26
C LEU A 123 -1.61 5.81 -4.04
N GLN A 124 -2.34 6.88 -3.71
CA GLN A 124 -2.08 7.66 -2.50
C GLN A 124 -2.34 6.85 -1.22
N GLN A 125 -3.34 5.96 -1.22
CA GLN A 125 -3.53 4.99 -0.13
C GLN A 125 -2.34 4.03 0.00
N ALA A 126 -1.83 3.51 -1.11
CA ALA A 126 -0.62 2.68 -1.08
C ALA A 126 0.59 3.46 -0.55
N TRP A 127 0.67 4.76 -0.82
CA TRP A 127 1.70 5.64 -0.28
C TRP A 127 1.57 5.82 1.23
N LEU A 128 0.37 6.09 1.72
CA LEU A 128 0.07 6.18 3.14
C LEU A 128 0.48 4.90 3.88
N LEU A 129 0.03 3.75 3.40
CA LEU A 129 0.34 2.45 3.99
C LEU A 129 1.86 2.16 3.97
N ALA A 130 2.56 2.52 2.90
CA ALA A 130 4.01 2.41 2.83
C ALA A 130 4.73 3.33 3.85
N ALA A 131 4.18 4.52 4.12
CA ALA A 131 4.69 5.42 5.14
C ALA A 131 4.45 4.88 6.56
N CYS A 132 3.26 4.30 6.80
CA CYS A 132 2.94 3.60 8.05
C CYS A 132 3.94 2.45 8.30
N GLU A 133 4.14 1.60 7.30
CA GLU A 133 5.07 0.48 7.39
C GLU A 133 6.51 0.95 7.64
N ALA A 134 6.93 2.05 7.02
CA ALA A 134 8.25 2.64 7.24
C ALA A 134 8.46 3.13 8.69
N ARG A 135 7.36 3.40 9.41
CA ARG A 135 7.35 3.74 10.84
C ARG A 135 7.11 2.54 11.77
N GLY A 136 6.99 1.34 11.22
CA GLY A 136 6.73 0.13 12.01
C GLY A 136 5.27 -0.03 12.43
N ILE A 137 4.33 0.66 11.75
CA ILE A 137 2.89 0.46 11.94
C ILE A 137 2.45 -0.65 10.98
N ASP A 138 1.82 -1.69 11.53
CA ASP A 138 1.30 -2.81 10.74
C ASP A 138 0.06 -2.41 9.93
N HIS A 139 -0.07 -2.97 8.73
CA HIS A 139 -1.26 -2.77 7.90
C HIS A 139 -2.45 -3.51 8.49
N ASP A 140 -2.23 -4.67 9.11
CA ASP A 140 -3.31 -5.47 9.70
C ASP A 140 -4.00 -4.69 10.83
N ASP A 141 -3.23 -4.00 11.69
CA ASP A 141 -3.78 -3.13 12.72
C ASP A 141 -4.67 -2.02 12.14
N ILE A 142 -4.26 -1.43 11.00
CA ILE A 142 -5.01 -0.37 10.32
C ILE A 142 -6.31 -0.96 9.76
N PHE A 143 -6.25 -2.12 9.11
CA PHE A 143 -7.41 -2.77 8.52
C PHE A 143 -8.40 -3.26 9.57
N GLU A 144 -7.92 -3.81 10.68
CA GLU A 144 -8.76 -4.23 11.81
C GLU A 144 -9.46 -3.02 12.45
N SER A 145 -8.72 -1.94 12.74
CA SER A 145 -9.30 -0.73 13.33
C SER A 145 -10.34 -0.09 12.41
N ALA A 146 -10.06 -0.03 11.10
CA ALA A 146 -11.00 0.47 10.10
C ALA A 146 -12.28 -0.40 10.02
N ARG A 147 -12.18 -1.70 10.28
CA ARG A 147 -13.33 -2.60 10.26
C ARG A 147 -14.26 -2.38 11.45
N PHE A 148 -13.71 -2.24 12.66
CA PHE A 148 -14.51 -2.02 13.88
C PHE A 148 -15.28 -0.69 13.85
N ASP A 149 -14.67 0.38 13.32
CA ASP A 149 -15.34 1.69 13.11
C ASP A 149 -16.58 1.58 12.20
N CYS A 150 -16.63 0.59 11.32
CA CYS A 150 -17.76 0.33 10.42
C CYS A 150 -18.89 -0.43 11.13
N GLU A 151 -18.55 -1.36 12.02
CA GLU A 151 -19.51 -2.16 12.78
C GLU A 151 -20.22 -1.32 13.87
N ASP A 152 -19.50 -0.46 14.59
CA ASP A 152 -20.10 0.40 15.63
C ASP A 152 -21.10 1.41 15.05
N ARG A 153 -20.84 1.95 13.85
CA ARG A 153 -21.77 2.89 13.17
C ARG A 153 -23.05 2.22 12.67
N LEU A 154 -23.05 0.91 12.45
CA LEU A 154 -24.25 0.17 12.06
C LEU A 154 -25.13 -0.14 13.27
N VAL A 155 -24.55 -0.22 14.48
CA VAL A 155 -25.29 -0.44 15.73
C VAL A 155 -25.96 0.86 16.22
N ASP A 156 -25.30 2.02 16.04
CA ASP A 156 -25.88 3.32 16.42
C ASP A 156 -26.95 3.85 15.45
N ALA A 157 -27.10 3.23 14.27
CA ALA A 157 -28.07 3.62 13.24
C ALA A 157 -29.32 2.71 13.19
N ALA A 158 -29.45 1.74 14.10
CA ALA A 158 -30.55 0.80 14.23
C ALA A 158 -31.43 1.11 15.44
#